data_AF-A0A1Q7SCX9-F1
#
_entry.id   AF-A0A1Q7SCX9-F1
#
_cell.length_a   1.000
_cell.length_b   1.000
_cell.length_c   1.000
_cell.angle_alpha   90.00
_cell.angle_beta   90.00
_cell.angle_gamma   90.00
#
_symmetry.space_group_name_H-M   'P 1'
#
loop_
_entity.id
_entity.type
_entity.pdbx_description
1 polymer ?
#
loop_
_entity_poly.entity_id
_entity_poly.type
_entity_poly.pdbx_seq_one_letter_code
_entity_poly.pdbx_strand_id
1 'polypeptide(L)'
;MSLTTIIGRLQGVESPLFALALIFSSVVMYDATGVRRAAGQQAMILNRLLDDLFIAHRGIHQVRLRELLGHTPIEVIAGALLGVVIGLGLWR
;
A
#
# COMPACT_ATOMS: atom_id res chain seq x y z
N MET A 1 -10.66 -2.37 -4.18
CA MET A 1 -12.05 -2.78 -3.87
C MET A 1 -13.11 -2.19 -4.80
N SER A 2 -13.18 -0.87 -5.06
CA SER A 2 -14.23 -0.31 -5.95
C SER A 2 -14.32 -1.03 -7.31
N LEU A 3 -13.18 -1.23 -7.99
CA LEU A 3 -13.12 -2.01 -9.24
C LEU A 3 -13.71 -3.42 -9.10
N THR A 4 -13.28 -4.17 -8.08
CA THR A 4 -13.78 -5.53 -7.78
C THR A 4 -15.29 -5.52 -7.53
N THR A 5 -15.78 -4.55 -6.76
CA THR A 5 -17.19 -4.41 -6.42
C THR A 5 -18.04 -4.12 -7.64
N ILE A 6 -17.60 -3.22 -8.52
CA ILE A 6 -18.32 -2.89 -9.77
C ILE A 6 -18.34 -4.10 -10.70
N ILE A 7 -17.20 -4.79 -10.90
CA ILE A 7 -17.15 -5.98 -11.75
C ILE A 7 -18.04 -7.08 -11.19
N GLY A 8 -18.01 -7.34 -9.88
CA GLY A 8 -18.86 -8.35 -9.25
C GLY A 8 -20.35 -8.05 -9.42
N ARG A 9 -20.72 -6.76 -9.46
CA ARG A 9 -22.10 -6.34 -9.70
C ARG A 9 -22.52 -6.43 -11.17
N LEU A 10 -21.65 -6.06 -12.10
CA LEU A 10 -21.98 -6.01 -13.53
C LEU A 10 -21.88 -7.36 -14.22
N GLN A 11 -20.90 -8.17 -13.84
CA GLN A 11 -20.57 -9.43 -14.51
C GLN A 11 -20.83 -10.66 -13.63
N GLY A 12 -21.22 -10.45 -12.37
CA GLY A 12 -21.39 -11.51 -11.39
C GLY A 12 -20.09 -11.92 -10.72
N VAL A 13 -20.22 -12.43 -9.50
CA VAL A 13 -19.10 -12.95 -8.70
C VAL A 13 -18.50 -14.24 -9.26
N GLU A 14 -19.26 -14.96 -10.09
CA GLU A 14 -18.79 -16.16 -10.80
C GLU A 14 -17.96 -15.84 -12.04
N SER A 15 -17.85 -14.56 -12.44
CA SER A 15 -17.09 -14.19 -13.63
C SER A 15 -15.57 -14.34 -13.42
N PRO A 16 -14.81 -14.81 -14.43
CA PRO A 16 -13.35 -14.80 -14.38
C PRO A 16 -12.78 -13.40 -14.13
N LEU A 17 -13.46 -12.36 -14.62
CA LEU A 17 -13.07 -10.97 -14.43
C LEU A 17 -13.22 -10.50 -12.97
N PHE A 18 -14.24 -10.99 -12.25
CA PHE A 18 -14.35 -10.73 -10.81
C PHE A 18 -13.18 -11.36 -10.04
N ALA A 19 -12.86 -12.62 -10.32
CA ALA A 19 -11.73 -13.31 -9.68
C ALA A 19 -10.40 -12.57 -9.92
N LEU A 20 -10.15 -12.16 -11.17
CA LEU A 20 -8.98 -11.36 -11.54
C LEU A 20 -8.93 -10.04 -10.76
N ALA A 21 -10.04 -9.29 -10.73
CA ALA A 21 -10.11 -8.00 -10.06
C ALA A 21 -9.97 -8.12 -8.53
N LEU A 22 -10.47 -9.21 -7.94
CA LEU A 22 -10.34 -9.49 -6.52
C LEU A 22 -8.88 -9.77 -6.17
N ILE A 23 -8.21 -10.67 -6.90
CA ILE A 23 -6.79 -10.98 -6.70
C ILE A 23 -5.95 -9.71 -6.89
N PHE A 24 -6.20 -8.96 -7.96
CA PHE A 24 -5.49 -7.71 -8.22
C PHE A 24 -5.66 -6.69 -7.08
N SER A 25 -6.88 -6.47 -6.60
CA SER A 25 -7.12 -5.59 -5.44
C SER A 25 -6.38 -6.07 -4.20
N SER A 26 -6.36 -7.39 -3.94
CA SER A 26 -5.65 -7.97 -2.79
C SER A 26 -4.14 -7.75 -2.87
N VAL A 27 -3.53 -7.96 -4.05
CA VAL A 27 -2.09 -7.71 -4.27
C VAL A 27 -1.74 -6.24 -4.06
N VAL A 28 -2.55 -5.32 -4.61
CA VAL A 28 -2.33 -3.88 -4.43
C VAL A 28 -2.44 -3.46 -2.96
N MET A 29 -3.43 -4.01 -2.23
CA MET A 29 -3.56 -3.76 -0.79
C MET A 29 -2.36 -4.30 -0.01
N TYR A 30 -1.88 -5.51 -0.33
CA TYR A 30 -0.71 -6.11 0.30
C TYR A 30 0.57 -5.31 0.04
N ASP A 31 0.81 -4.84 -1.19
CA ASP A 31 1.96 -3.97 -1.50
C ASP A 31 1.90 -2.66 -0.71
N ALA A 32 0.72 -2.03 -0.65
CA ALA A 32 0.50 -0.77 0.04
C ALA A 32 0.75 -0.87 1.56
N THR A 33 0.43 -2.00 2.20
CA THR A 33 0.66 -2.20 3.64
C THR A 33 1.97 -2.88 3.99
N GLY A 34 2.36 -3.91 3.25
CA GLY A 34 3.43 -4.83 3.65
C GLY A 34 4.76 -4.38 3.11
N VAL A 35 4.90 -4.42 1.79
CA VAL A 35 6.15 -4.16 1.08
C VAL A 35 6.65 -2.74 1.33
N ARG A 36 5.77 -1.74 1.20
CA ARG A 36 6.16 -0.33 1.41
C ARG A 36 6.52 -0.02 2.86
N ARG A 37 5.81 -0.57 3.84
CA ARG A 37 6.16 -0.37 5.27
C ARG A 37 7.51 -1.00 5.60
N ALA A 38 7.81 -2.18 5.06
CA ALA A 38 9.11 -2.81 5.24
C ALA A 38 10.25 -1.95 4.66
N ALA A 39 10.06 -1.39 3.47
CA ALA A 39 11.02 -0.46 2.87
C ALA A 39 11.22 0.80 3.73
N GLY A 40 10.14 1.35 4.32
CA GLY A 40 10.23 2.48 5.25
C GLY A 40 11.01 2.16 6.54
N GLN A 41 10.80 0.97 7.10
CA GLN A 41 11.57 0.49 8.26
C GLN A 41 13.06 0.32 7.92
N GLN A 42 13.37 -0.21 6.75
CA GLN A 42 14.75 -0.31 6.26
C GLN A 42 15.38 1.09 6.08
N ALA A 43 14.64 2.03 5.48
CA ALA A 43 15.09 3.42 5.33
C ALA A 43 15.42 4.07 6.69
N MET A 44 14.58 3.84 7.70
CA MET A 44 14.82 4.34 9.07
C MET A 44 16.09 3.74 9.69
N ILE A 45 16.30 2.43 9.56
CA ILE A 45 17.52 1.78 10.08
C ILE A 45 18.75 2.33 9.35
N LEU A 46 18.68 2.48 8.02
CA LEU A 46 19.79 2.98 7.23
C LEU A 46 20.12 4.44 7.55
N ASN A 47 19.12 5.32 7.68
CA ASN A 47 19.34 6.70 8.10
C ASN A 47 20.04 6.78 9.47
N ARG A 48 19.68 5.92 10.44
CA ARG A 48 20.34 5.86 11.75
C ARG A 48 21.79 5.40 11.66
N LEU A 49 22.06 4.35 10.88
CA LEU A 49 23.44 3.88 10.65
C LEU A 49 24.31 4.97 10.01
N LEU A 50 23.74 5.75 9.10
CA LEU A 50 24.42 6.88 8.47
C LEU A 50 24.70 8.01 9.46
N ASP A 51 23.76 8.33 10.35
CA ASP A 51 23.98 9.32 11.42
C ASP A 51 25.14 8.90 12.33
N ASP A 52 25.21 7.62 12.73
CA ASP A 52 26.28 7.07 13.56
C ASP A 52 27.65 7.11 12.84
N LEU A 53 27.68 6.76 11.55
CA LEU A 53 28.89 6.81 10.73
C LEU A 53 29.39 8.23 10.46
N PHE A 54 28.47 9.19 10.29
CA PHE A 54 28.80 10.59 10.07
C PHE A 54 29.48 11.22 11.29
N ILE A 55 29.09 10.80 12.50
CA ILE A 55 29.76 11.19 13.75
C ILE A 55 31.18 10.63 13.80
N ALA A 56 31.41 9.41 13.28
CA ALA A 56 32.71 8.75 13.30
C ALA A 56 33.68 9.25 12.20
N HIS A 57 33.21 9.54 10.99
CA HIS A 57 34.04 9.94 9.85
C HIS A 57 33.47 11.20 9.21
N ARG A 58 34.06 12.35 9.53
CA ARG A 58 33.64 13.68 9.04
C ARG A 58 33.62 13.72 7.51
N GLY A 59 32.43 13.90 6.91
CA GLY A 59 32.31 14.41 5.54
C GLY A 59 31.28 13.77 4.60
N ILE A 60 30.49 12.77 5.03
CA ILE A 60 29.61 12.05 4.11
C ILE A 60 28.24 12.71 3.97
N HIS A 61 28.10 13.77 3.16
CA HIS A 61 26.78 14.35 2.87
C HIS A 61 25.91 13.31 2.15
N GLN A 62 25.01 12.63 2.88
CA GLN A 62 24.10 11.63 2.31
C GLN A 62 22.66 12.12 2.26
N VAL A 63 21.96 11.75 1.19
CA VAL A 63 20.52 11.99 1.02
C VAL A 63 19.76 11.04 1.94
N ARG A 64 19.01 11.59 2.89
CA ARG A 64 18.14 10.80 3.77
C ARG A 64 17.02 10.14 2.97
N LEU A 65 16.78 8.86 3.27
CA LEU A 65 15.66 8.12 2.72
C LEU A 65 14.35 8.51 3.43
N ARG A 66 13.23 8.41 2.73
CA ARG A 66 11.90 8.58 3.34
C ARG A 66 11.58 7.36 4.19
N GLU A 67 11.35 7.58 5.48
CA GLU A 67 11.08 6.53 6.47
C GLU A 67 9.59 6.14 6.50
N LEU A 68 8.71 7.09 6.17
CA LEU A 68 7.26 6.87 6.08
C LEU A 68 6.90 6.45 4.66
N LEU A 69 6.92 5.14 4.43
CA LEU A 69 6.49 4.52 3.17
C LEU A 69 5.32 3.55 3.44
N GLY A 70 4.26 3.70 2.65
CA GLY A 70 3.07 2.85 2.73
C GLY A 70 1.98 3.37 3.66
N HIS A 71 0.96 2.53 3.86
CA HIS A 71 -0.22 2.82 4.67
C HIS A 71 -0.35 1.85 5.84
N THR A 72 -1.00 2.27 6.91
CA THR A 72 -1.33 1.36 8.01
C THR A 72 -2.39 0.33 7.55
N PRO A 73 -2.43 -0.89 8.15
CA PRO A 73 -3.47 -1.87 7.82
C PRO A 73 -4.88 -1.31 7.98
N ILE A 74 -5.07 -0.42 8.97
CA ILE A 74 -6.35 0.23 9.23
C ILE A 74 -6.73 1.19 8.10
N GLU A 75 -5.80 2.01 7.61
CA GLU A 75 -6.04 2.87 6.44
C GLU A 75 -6.44 2.08 5.20
N VAL A 76 -5.79 0.93 4.97
CA VAL A 76 -6.11 0.09 3.81
C VAL A 76 -7.46 -0.60 3.96
N ILE A 77 -7.83 -1.06 5.15
CA ILE A 77 -9.19 -1.58 5.42
C ILE A 77 -10.23 -0.48 5.22
N ALA A 78 -9.98 0.75 5.71
CA ALA A 78 -10.88 1.87 5.52
C ALA A 78 -11.06 2.20 4.02
N GLY A 79 -9.97 2.23 3.26
CA GLY A 79 -10.01 2.42 1.80
C GLY A 79 -10.72 1.27 1.07
N ALA A 80 -10.55 0.03 1.53
CA ALA A 80 -11.25 -1.13 1.00
C ALA A 80 -12.77 -1.00 1.20
N LEU A 81 -13.21 -0.69 2.41
CA LEU A 81 -14.62 -0.44 2.75
C LEU A 81 -15.19 0.73 1.95
N LEU A 82 -14.47 1.86 1.88
CA LEU A 82 -14.87 3.01 1.07
C LEU A 82 -15.04 2.62 -0.40
N GLY A 83 -14.12 1.81 -0.94
CA GLY A 83 -14.21 1.29 -2.30
C GLY A 83 -15.48 0.46 -2.53
N VAL A 84 -15.85 -0.41 -1.59
CA VAL A 84 -17.10 -1.17 -1.66
C VAL A 84 -18.32 -0.25 -1.64
N VAL A 85 -18.34 0.73 -0.72
CA VAL A 85 -19.44 1.70 -0.60
C VAL A 85 -19.62 2.49 -1.89
N ILE A 86 -18.53 2.99 -2.49
CA ILE A 86 -18.57 3.73 -3.75
C ILE A 86 -19.07 2.82 -4.89
N GLY A 87 -18.53 1.60 -5.01
CA GLY A 87 -18.91 0.66 -6.06
C GLY A 87 -20.38 0.21 -5.98
N LEU A 88 -20.97 0.17 -4.77
CA LEU A 88 -22.38 -0.17 -4.58
C LEU A 88 -23.32 1.06 -4.63
N GLY A 89 -22.91 2.19 -4.07
CA GLY A 89 -23.78 3.34 -3.84
C GLY A 89 -23.69 4.46 -4.87
N LEU A 90 -22.52 4.66 -5.49
CA LEU A 90 -22.30 5.72 -6.50
C LEU A 90 -22.45 5.22 -7.93
N TRP A 91 -22.49 3.90 -8.12
CA TRP A 91 -22.83 3.29 -9.40
C TRP A 91 -24.34 3.37 -9.61
N ARG A 92 -24.81 4.40 -10.31
CA ARG A 92 -26.20 4.56 -10.77
C ARG A 92 -26.28 4.41 -12.28
#